data_AF-A0A7V2X7B8-F1
#
_entry.id   AF-A0A7V2X7B8-F1
#
_cell.length_a   1.000
_cell.length_b   1.000
_cell.length_c   1.000
_cell.angle_alpha   90.00
_cell.angle_beta   90.00
_cell.angle_gamma   90.00
#
_symmetry.space_group_name_H-M   'P 1'
#
loop_
_entity.id
_entity.type
_entity.pdbx_description
1 polymer ?
#
loop_
_entity_poly.entity_id
_entity_poly.type
_entity_poly.pdbx_seq_one_letter_code
_entity_poly.pdbx_strand_id
1 'polypeptide(L)'
;MESTSMRWLKSVAACFTEVNLDRDSGFIAWTDTVPEDRIRALRRWNFYEAWAVFFIMMAVVWCDYWLDGPAMWRFRLVLGIPTLVWAFILSPLVHYRWEKHVFLPPHRRALGWRYFYWECRGLGDPVAYYLPRNGTPPALIRYWREVLIVLAMMTLLYCAAAVTFSHEIDQRYAEWYPVFGGKIFFLIALILALDALWLFVGIPFMVRLDNFRNALRFIAAFLLGALVMILLFNILFQVLLEPFRQSLESWHFLRLRGETARERLAVLADPLAIGGQWAGYVTWGWVQQFIFTSYYATLFARSFPIERSRRELFKACLCSAFVFGMIHLPNAWLMLFTFLGGLLGGVLYFQMTNLFALGFSHGFAGSLLNKLTPINFSVGPDQMPGR
;
A
#
# COMPACT_ATOMS: atom_id res chain seq x y z
N MET A 1 -26.07 -26.47 11.78
CA MET A 1 -25.94 -25.08 11.28
C MET A 1 -24.55 -24.57 11.64
N GLU A 2 -23.78 -24.13 10.65
CA GLU A 2 -22.44 -23.58 10.89
C GLU A 2 -22.55 -22.17 11.50
N SER A 3 -21.79 -21.89 12.56
CA SER A 3 -21.81 -20.58 13.23
C SER A 3 -21.30 -19.48 12.30
N THR A 4 -21.74 -18.23 12.52
CA THR A 4 -21.28 -17.07 11.75
C THR A 4 -19.75 -16.90 11.83
N SER A 5 -19.14 -17.16 12.99
CA SER A 5 -17.69 -17.10 13.19
C SER A 5 -16.94 -18.14 12.35
N MET A 6 -17.45 -19.38 12.27
CA MET A 6 -16.80 -20.44 11.50
C MET A 6 -16.84 -20.14 9.99
N ARG A 7 -17.97 -19.62 9.48
CA ARG A 7 -18.09 -19.16 8.09
C ARG A 7 -17.10 -18.04 7.76
N TRP A 8 -16.91 -17.10 8.69
CA TRP A 8 -15.95 -16.02 8.51
C TRP A 8 -14.50 -16.55 8.45
N LEU A 9 -14.11 -17.44 9.37
CA LEU A 9 -12.77 -18.05 9.36
C LEU A 9 -12.50 -18.83 8.07
N LYS A 10 -13.47 -19.61 7.58
CA LYS A 10 -13.36 -20.28 6.27
C LYS A 10 -13.15 -19.28 5.14
N SER A 11 -13.82 -18.13 5.18
CA SER A 11 -13.65 -17.09 4.17
C SER A 11 -12.26 -16.43 4.20
N VAL A 12 -11.62 -16.34 5.37
CA VAL A 12 -10.23 -15.88 5.51
C VAL A 12 -9.28 -16.94 4.97
N ALA A 13 -9.47 -18.21 5.33
CA ALA A 13 -8.65 -19.32 4.81
C ALA A 13 -8.72 -19.42 3.28
N ALA A 14 -9.90 -19.22 2.70
CA ALA A 14 -10.11 -19.23 1.25
C ALA A 14 -9.23 -18.21 0.51
N CYS A 15 -8.85 -17.10 1.15
CA CYS A 15 -7.95 -16.10 0.54
C CYS A 15 -6.56 -16.65 0.20
N PHE A 16 -6.14 -17.74 0.86
CA PHE A 16 -4.84 -18.40 0.63
C PHE A 16 -4.94 -19.61 -0.31
N THR A 17 -6.09 -20.27 -0.37
CA THR A 17 -6.27 -21.53 -1.10
C THR A 17 -6.95 -21.35 -2.45
N GLU A 18 -7.77 -20.31 -2.57
CA GLU A 18 -8.53 -19.97 -3.76
C GLU A 18 -7.97 -18.70 -4.41
N VAL A 19 -8.21 -18.56 -5.72
CA VAL A 19 -7.87 -17.36 -6.48
C VAL A 19 -9.17 -16.91 -7.15
N ASN A 20 -9.75 -15.83 -6.64
CA ASN A 20 -10.98 -15.27 -7.19
C ASN A 20 -10.71 -13.88 -7.76
N LEU A 21 -10.56 -13.80 -9.08
CA LEU A 21 -10.32 -12.54 -9.79
C LEU A 21 -11.65 -11.90 -10.19
N ASP A 22 -11.85 -10.66 -9.80
CA ASP A 22 -13.01 -9.89 -10.22
C ASP A 22 -12.89 -9.52 -11.72
N ARG A 23 -13.90 -9.90 -12.52
CA ARG A 23 -13.96 -9.54 -13.95
C ARG A 23 -14.12 -8.05 -14.18
N ASP A 24 -14.63 -7.32 -13.19
CA ASP A 24 -14.80 -5.87 -13.24
C ASP A 24 -13.55 -5.10 -12.78
N SER A 25 -12.51 -5.79 -12.28
CA SER A 25 -11.27 -5.19 -11.76
C SER A 25 -10.50 -4.34 -12.76
N GLY A 26 -10.68 -4.57 -14.07
CA GLY A 26 -9.89 -3.93 -15.11
C GLY A 26 -8.50 -4.54 -15.32
N PHE A 27 -8.25 -5.74 -14.79
CA PHE A 27 -7.03 -6.53 -15.04
C PHE A 27 -7.22 -7.57 -16.14
N ILE A 28 -8.44 -8.11 -16.27
CA ILE A 28 -8.75 -9.20 -17.20
C ILE A 28 -9.06 -8.62 -18.59
N ALA A 29 -8.40 -9.17 -19.61
CA ALA A 29 -8.66 -8.79 -20.99
C ALA A 29 -9.93 -9.47 -21.53
N TRP A 30 -10.79 -8.70 -22.18
CA TRP A 30 -12.00 -9.18 -22.86
C TRP A 30 -11.63 -9.63 -24.28
N THR A 31 -11.04 -10.82 -24.36
CA THR A 31 -10.39 -11.39 -25.56
C THR A 31 -11.34 -11.63 -26.73
N ASP A 32 -12.62 -11.84 -26.45
CA ASP A 32 -13.61 -12.26 -27.46
C ASP A 32 -13.97 -11.13 -28.44
N THR A 33 -13.59 -9.89 -28.12
CA THR A 33 -13.98 -8.70 -28.87
C THR A 33 -12.81 -7.97 -29.55
N VAL A 34 -11.58 -8.46 -29.37
CA VAL A 34 -10.36 -7.76 -29.83
C VAL A 34 -9.34 -8.76 -30.40
N PRO A 35 -8.71 -8.45 -31.56
CA PRO A 35 -7.65 -9.28 -32.13
C PRO A 35 -6.49 -9.61 -31.17
N GLU A 36 -5.97 -10.83 -31.25
CA GLU A 36 -4.93 -11.33 -30.33
C GLU A 36 -3.59 -10.59 -30.46
N ASP A 37 -3.23 -10.16 -31.67
CA ASP A 37 -2.07 -9.31 -31.93
C ASP A 37 -2.15 -7.97 -31.18
N ARG A 38 -3.31 -7.32 -31.18
CA ARG A 38 -3.56 -6.09 -30.43
C ARG A 38 -3.46 -6.32 -28.93
N ILE A 39 -4.02 -7.41 -28.42
CA ILE A 39 -3.89 -7.77 -26.99
C ILE A 39 -2.41 -7.97 -26.64
N ARG A 40 -1.66 -8.74 -27.42
CA ARG A 40 -0.22 -8.96 -27.21
C ARG A 40 0.60 -7.67 -27.27
N ALA A 41 0.24 -6.72 -28.12
CA ALA A 41 0.89 -5.42 -28.19
C ALA A 41 0.65 -4.59 -26.91
N LEU A 42 -0.61 -4.51 -26.44
CA LEU A 42 -0.95 -3.79 -25.21
C LEU A 42 -0.30 -4.41 -23.97
N ARG A 43 -0.30 -5.75 -23.87
CA ARG A 43 0.37 -6.47 -22.77
C ARG A 43 1.86 -6.15 -22.71
N ARG A 44 2.54 -6.12 -23.86
CA ARG A 44 3.96 -5.73 -23.95
C ARG A 44 4.19 -4.27 -23.55
N TRP A 45 3.33 -3.36 -23.98
CA TRP A 45 3.44 -1.95 -23.60
C TRP A 45 3.32 -1.76 -22.08
N ASN A 46 2.30 -2.34 -21.43
CA ASN A 46 2.20 -2.28 -19.96
C ASN A 46 3.47 -2.80 -19.27
N PHE A 47 4.04 -3.89 -19.78
CA PHE A 47 5.25 -4.49 -19.22
C PHE A 47 6.46 -3.56 -19.34
N TYR A 48 6.72 -3.06 -20.55
CA TYR A 48 7.89 -2.19 -20.79
C TYR A 48 7.75 -0.84 -20.10
N GLU A 49 6.54 -0.27 -20.05
CA GLU A 49 6.32 0.99 -19.34
C GLU A 49 6.58 0.85 -17.84
N ALA A 50 6.06 -0.19 -17.21
CA ALA A 50 6.28 -0.45 -15.78
C ALA A 50 7.77 -0.53 -15.45
N TRP A 51 8.56 -1.24 -16.26
CA TRP A 51 10.01 -1.32 -16.06
C TRP A 51 10.74 -0.01 -16.37
N ALA A 52 10.41 0.66 -17.47
CA ALA A 52 11.03 1.93 -17.83
C ALA A 52 10.85 2.99 -16.73
N VAL A 53 9.62 3.13 -16.23
CA VAL A 53 9.31 4.06 -15.14
C VAL A 53 9.99 3.64 -13.83
N PHE A 54 10.07 2.34 -13.55
CA PHE A 54 10.80 1.84 -12.39
C PHE A 54 12.28 2.21 -12.44
N PHE A 55 12.96 2.02 -13.58
CA PHE A 55 14.37 2.37 -13.72
C PHE A 55 14.63 3.87 -13.57
N ILE A 56 13.75 4.72 -14.11
CA ILE A 56 13.84 6.18 -13.90
C ILE A 56 13.63 6.51 -12.42
N MET A 57 12.65 5.90 -11.76
CA MET A 57 12.40 6.11 -10.33
C MET A 57 13.61 5.68 -9.48
N MET A 58 14.21 4.53 -9.78
CA MET A 58 15.44 4.09 -9.11
C MET A 58 16.58 5.08 -9.33
N ALA A 59 16.76 5.61 -10.53
CA ALA A 59 17.75 6.65 -10.79
C ALA A 59 17.47 7.93 -9.97
N VAL A 60 16.21 8.34 -9.84
CA VAL A 60 15.80 9.51 -9.04
C VAL A 60 16.02 9.29 -7.54
N VAL A 61 15.70 8.11 -7.02
CA VAL A 61 15.93 7.76 -5.61
C VAL A 61 17.43 7.72 -5.30
N TRP A 62 18.21 7.11 -6.18
CA TRP A 62 19.64 6.88 -5.97
C TRP A 62 20.53 8.03 -6.41
N CYS A 63 19.99 9.09 -7.03
CA CYS A 63 20.83 10.17 -7.55
C CYS A 63 21.68 10.89 -6.50
N ASP A 64 21.23 10.91 -5.24
CA ASP A 64 22.01 11.42 -4.11
C ASP A 64 23.35 10.70 -3.96
N TYR A 65 23.46 9.44 -4.40
CA TYR A 65 24.71 8.69 -4.28
C TYR A 65 25.83 9.25 -5.18
N TRP A 66 25.48 9.90 -6.29
CA TRP A 66 26.44 10.41 -7.28
C TRP A 66 26.31 11.90 -7.60
N LEU A 67 25.30 12.59 -7.07
CA LEU A 67 25.08 14.03 -7.20
C LEU A 67 24.92 14.67 -5.83
N ASP A 68 25.45 15.88 -5.66
CA ASP A 68 25.33 16.64 -4.42
C ASP A 68 24.54 17.93 -4.61
N GLY A 69 23.91 18.38 -3.52
CA GLY A 69 23.34 19.72 -3.37
C GLY A 69 22.44 20.15 -4.54
N PRO A 70 22.74 21.26 -5.24
CA PRO A 70 21.88 21.77 -6.31
C PRO A 70 21.71 20.83 -7.51
N ALA A 71 22.73 20.01 -7.83
CA ALA A 71 22.67 19.11 -8.99
C ALA A 71 21.69 17.96 -8.76
N MET A 72 21.71 17.38 -7.55
CA MET A 72 20.75 16.37 -7.11
C MET A 72 19.31 16.92 -7.20
N TRP A 73 19.06 18.11 -6.65
CA TRP A 73 17.73 18.73 -6.70
C TRP A 73 17.26 18.96 -8.13
N ARG A 74 18.12 19.49 -9.01
CA ARG A 74 17.78 19.65 -10.44
C ARG A 74 17.45 18.31 -11.09
N PHE A 75 18.20 17.25 -10.81
CA PHE A 75 17.93 15.91 -11.34
C PHE A 75 16.56 15.39 -10.88
N ARG A 76 16.25 15.48 -9.58
CA ARG A 76 14.94 15.09 -9.03
C ARG A 76 13.79 15.91 -9.62
N LEU A 77 13.99 17.21 -9.86
CA LEU A 77 12.98 18.07 -10.48
C LEU A 77 12.75 17.72 -11.96
N VAL A 78 13.82 17.52 -12.73
CA VAL A 78 13.74 17.28 -14.18
C VAL A 78 13.28 15.86 -14.52
N LEU A 79 13.61 14.86 -13.71
CA LEU A 79 13.19 13.48 -13.97
C LEU A 79 12.07 13.00 -13.05
N GLY A 80 12.17 13.30 -11.75
CA GLY A 80 11.21 12.83 -10.75
C GLY A 80 9.81 13.41 -10.96
N ILE A 81 9.66 14.74 -11.07
CA ILE A 81 8.34 15.36 -11.26
C ILE A 81 7.68 14.88 -12.56
N PRO A 82 8.33 14.94 -13.74
CA PRO A 82 7.72 14.42 -14.98
C PRO A 82 7.38 12.93 -14.91
N THR A 83 8.17 12.13 -14.20
CA THR A 83 7.89 10.69 -14.03
C THR A 83 6.65 10.46 -13.16
N LEU A 84 6.47 11.23 -12.08
CA LEU A 84 5.25 11.18 -11.27
C LEU A 84 4.02 11.65 -12.07
N VAL A 85 4.15 12.75 -12.83
CA VAL A 85 3.08 13.25 -13.71
C VAL A 85 2.75 12.21 -14.78
N TRP A 86 3.75 11.54 -15.36
CA TRP A 86 3.54 10.45 -16.29
C TRP A 86 2.77 9.31 -15.60
N ALA A 87 3.30 8.75 -14.52
CA ALA A 87 2.73 7.57 -13.87
C ALA A 87 1.31 7.78 -13.35
N PHE A 88 1.00 8.95 -12.79
CA PHE A 88 -0.27 9.18 -12.11
C PHE A 88 -1.27 10.03 -12.88
N ILE A 89 -0.88 10.69 -13.98
CA ILE A 89 -1.81 11.53 -14.74
C ILE A 89 -1.82 11.09 -16.21
N LEU A 90 -0.67 11.17 -16.89
CA LEU A 90 -0.64 10.99 -18.35
C LEU A 90 -0.81 9.54 -18.76
N SER A 91 -0.06 8.61 -18.18
CA SER A 91 -0.11 7.19 -18.47
C SER A 91 -1.54 6.63 -18.34
N PRO A 92 -2.28 6.83 -17.23
CA PRO A 92 -3.66 6.37 -17.13
C PRO A 92 -4.61 6.93 -18.20
N LEU A 93 -4.45 8.20 -18.60
CA LEU A 93 -5.24 8.82 -19.67
C LEU A 93 -4.92 8.20 -21.03
N VAL A 94 -3.62 7.98 -21.30
CA VAL A 94 -3.12 7.33 -22.50
C VAL A 94 -3.66 5.90 -22.52
N HIS A 95 -3.34 5.06 -21.53
CA HIS A 95 -3.85 3.70 -21.43
C HIS A 95 -5.37 3.63 -21.61
N TYR A 96 -6.17 4.47 -20.95
CA TYR A 96 -7.62 4.50 -21.15
C TYR A 96 -8.03 4.63 -22.63
N ARG A 97 -7.37 5.51 -23.40
CA ARG A 97 -7.69 5.76 -24.81
C ARG A 97 -7.49 4.53 -25.70
N TRP A 98 -6.49 3.69 -25.41
CA TRP A 98 -6.13 2.51 -26.23
C TRP A 98 -6.67 1.20 -25.66
N GLU A 99 -6.87 1.12 -24.34
CA GLU A 99 -7.18 -0.10 -23.59
C GLU A 99 -8.63 -0.27 -23.19
N LYS A 100 -9.45 0.78 -23.24
CA LYS A 100 -10.86 0.73 -22.79
C LYS A 100 -11.71 -0.36 -23.47
N HIS A 101 -11.33 -0.84 -24.65
CA HIS A 101 -12.05 -1.93 -25.33
C HIS A 101 -11.55 -3.32 -24.92
N VAL A 102 -10.35 -3.40 -24.33
CA VAL A 102 -9.72 -4.65 -23.91
C VAL A 102 -9.93 -4.89 -22.42
N PHE A 103 -9.63 -3.91 -21.57
CA PHE A 103 -9.62 -4.11 -20.12
C PHE A 103 -10.88 -3.58 -19.41
N LEU A 104 -11.75 -2.78 -20.06
CA LEU A 104 -13.04 -2.43 -19.47
C LEU A 104 -14.15 -3.41 -19.88
N PRO A 105 -14.91 -3.93 -18.91
CA PRO A 105 -16.12 -4.71 -19.16
C PRO A 105 -17.09 -3.94 -20.06
N PRO A 106 -17.71 -4.58 -21.07
CA PRO A 106 -18.65 -3.92 -21.98
C PRO A 106 -19.75 -3.12 -21.25
N HIS A 107 -20.31 -3.70 -20.18
CA HIS A 107 -21.36 -3.08 -19.37
C HIS A 107 -20.87 -1.94 -18.46
N ARG A 108 -19.55 -1.81 -18.24
CA ARG A 108 -18.92 -0.73 -17.45
C ARG A 108 -18.31 0.37 -18.32
N ARG A 109 -18.22 0.20 -19.65
CA ARG A 109 -17.58 1.19 -20.56
C ARG A 109 -18.23 2.57 -20.50
N ALA A 110 -19.54 2.64 -20.25
CA ALA A 110 -20.28 3.91 -20.10
C ALA A 110 -19.78 4.78 -18.93
N LEU A 111 -19.10 4.16 -17.96
CA LEU A 111 -18.51 4.85 -16.80
C LEU A 111 -17.20 5.58 -17.16
N GLY A 112 -16.66 5.30 -18.34
CA GLY A 112 -15.61 6.07 -18.96
C GLY A 112 -14.26 6.02 -18.24
N TRP A 113 -13.49 7.09 -18.40
CA TRP A 113 -12.13 7.21 -17.86
C TRP A 113 -12.12 7.14 -16.33
N ARG A 114 -13.18 7.65 -15.69
CA ARG A 114 -13.27 7.80 -14.24
C ARG A 114 -13.23 6.43 -13.55
N TYR A 115 -14.01 5.48 -14.07
CA TYR A 115 -13.98 4.09 -13.59
C TYR A 115 -12.62 3.42 -13.84
N PHE A 116 -12.06 3.62 -15.04
CA PHE A 116 -10.76 3.05 -15.40
C PHE A 116 -9.61 3.56 -14.53
N TYR A 117 -9.64 4.84 -14.16
CA TYR A 117 -8.61 5.45 -13.33
C TYR A 117 -8.83 5.12 -11.85
N TRP A 118 -9.99 5.42 -11.29
CA TRP A 118 -10.19 5.28 -9.85
C TRP A 118 -10.44 3.81 -9.50
N GLU A 119 -11.55 3.28 -9.99
CA GLU A 119 -12.08 2.01 -9.53
C GLU A 119 -11.17 0.83 -9.92
N CYS A 120 -10.69 0.75 -11.17
CA CYS A 120 -9.78 -0.31 -11.61
C CYS A 120 -8.37 -0.27 -10.99
N ARG A 121 -8.03 0.81 -10.27
CA ARG A 121 -6.76 0.95 -9.52
C ARG A 121 -6.97 0.78 -8.01
N GLY A 122 -8.16 0.34 -7.59
CA GLY A 122 -8.53 0.12 -6.20
C GLY A 122 -8.84 1.38 -5.40
N LEU A 123 -9.00 2.52 -6.07
CA LEU A 123 -9.27 3.83 -5.45
C LEU A 123 -10.77 4.13 -5.38
N GLY A 124 -11.14 5.05 -4.50
CA GLY A 124 -12.49 5.59 -4.45
C GLY A 124 -12.78 6.49 -5.66
N ASP A 125 -14.04 6.53 -6.10
CA ASP A 125 -14.51 7.46 -7.11
C ASP A 125 -15.13 8.70 -6.42
N PRO A 126 -14.40 9.83 -6.36
CA PRO A 126 -14.83 10.99 -5.59
C PRO A 126 -16.15 11.59 -6.11
N VAL A 127 -16.44 11.44 -7.40
CA VAL A 127 -17.70 11.96 -7.95
C VAL A 127 -18.86 11.03 -7.62
N ALA A 128 -18.66 9.71 -7.66
CA ALA A 128 -19.69 8.76 -7.20
C ALA A 128 -19.93 8.84 -5.69
N TYR A 129 -18.95 9.34 -4.93
CA TYR A 129 -19.09 9.57 -3.50
C TYR A 129 -20.14 10.64 -3.17
N TYR A 130 -20.10 11.77 -3.89
CA TYR A 130 -20.99 12.92 -3.64
C TYR A 130 -22.25 12.93 -4.51
N LEU A 131 -22.20 12.40 -5.73
CA LEU A 131 -23.29 12.51 -6.69
C LEU A 131 -23.97 11.15 -6.94
N PRO A 132 -25.30 11.15 -7.12
CA PRO A 132 -26.03 9.94 -7.50
C PRO A 132 -25.57 9.43 -8.86
N ARG A 133 -25.67 8.11 -9.08
CA ARG A 133 -25.21 7.46 -10.31
C ARG A 133 -26.24 6.42 -10.74
N ASN A 134 -26.79 6.57 -11.95
CA ASN A 134 -27.77 5.64 -12.54
C ASN A 134 -28.96 5.32 -11.60
N GLY A 135 -29.54 6.35 -10.97
CA GLY A 135 -30.64 6.19 -10.02
C GLY A 135 -30.24 5.66 -8.64
N THR A 136 -28.96 5.33 -8.41
CA THR A 136 -28.46 5.00 -7.07
C THR A 136 -28.07 6.27 -6.30
N PRO A 137 -28.37 6.35 -4.99
CA PRO A 137 -27.90 7.45 -4.15
C PRO A 137 -26.37 7.57 -4.14
N PRO A 138 -25.82 8.75 -3.79
CA PRO A 138 -24.39 8.95 -3.58
C PRO A 138 -23.77 7.88 -2.67
N ALA A 139 -22.52 7.50 -2.93
CA ALA A 139 -21.85 6.44 -2.18
C ALA A 139 -21.73 6.77 -0.67
N LEU A 140 -21.58 8.05 -0.30
CA LEU A 140 -21.62 8.51 1.10
C LEU A 140 -22.90 8.06 1.83
N ILE A 141 -24.06 8.20 1.17
CA ILE A 141 -25.36 7.83 1.74
C ILE A 141 -25.56 6.32 1.66
N ARG A 142 -25.26 5.73 0.51
CA ARG A 142 -25.45 4.29 0.27
C ARG A 142 -24.59 3.41 1.20
N TYR A 143 -23.35 3.84 1.46
CA TYR A 143 -22.35 3.11 2.24
C TYR A 143 -21.98 3.85 3.53
N TRP A 144 -22.95 4.52 4.16
CA TRP A 144 -22.71 5.33 5.37
C TRP A 144 -22.10 4.53 6.52
N ARG A 145 -22.42 3.22 6.62
CA ARG A 145 -21.86 2.35 7.66
C ARG A 145 -20.37 2.10 7.43
N GLU A 146 -19.97 1.90 6.19
CA GLU A 146 -18.57 1.74 5.79
C GLU A 146 -17.80 3.03 6.03
N VAL A 147 -18.39 4.19 5.72
CA VAL A 147 -17.83 5.51 6.05
C VAL A 147 -17.59 5.64 7.55
N LEU A 148 -18.57 5.31 8.39
CA LEU A 148 -18.41 5.35 9.85
C LEU A 148 -17.35 4.38 10.36
N ILE A 149 -17.26 3.17 9.79
CA ILE A 149 -16.22 2.21 10.16
C ILE A 149 -14.84 2.78 9.85
N VAL A 150 -14.64 3.34 8.64
CA VAL A 150 -13.36 3.94 8.26
C VAL A 150 -13.02 5.12 9.16
N LEU A 151 -13.97 6.03 9.42
CA LEU A 151 -13.75 7.14 10.35
C LEU A 151 -13.36 6.64 11.74
N ALA A 152 -14.11 5.71 12.32
CA ALA A 152 -13.79 5.16 13.63
C ALA A 152 -12.39 4.51 13.66
N MET A 153 -12.00 3.78 12.61
CA MET A 153 -10.64 3.24 12.49
C MET A 153 -9.58 4.35 12.49
N MET A 154 -9.82 5.45 11.79
CA MET A 154 -8.90 6.59 11.73
C MET A 154 -8.84 7.36 13.04
N THR A 155 -9.98 7.67 13.66
CA THR A 155 -10.06 8.30 14.97
C THR A 155 -9.27 7.50 16.01
N LEU A 156 -9.43 6.17 16.04
CA LEU A 156 -8.68 5.30 16.96
C LEU A 156 -7.16 5.40 16.75
N LEU A 157 -6.70 5.42 15.50
CA LEU A 157 -5.29 5.61 15.17
C LEU A 157 -4.79 7.00 15.63
N TYR A 158 -5.57 8.05 15.44
CA TYR A 158 -5.19 9.40 15.84
C TYR A 158 -5.17 9.59 17.35
N CYS A 159 -6.12 8.98 18.07
CA CYS A 159 -6.06 8.93 19.53
C CYS A 159 -4.79 8.22 20.02
N ALA A 160 -4.43 7.08 19.42
CA ALA A 160 -3.20 6.38 19.77
C ALA A 160 -1.96 7.24 19.47
N ALA A 161 -1.93 7.92 18.32
CA ALA A 161 -0.84 8.83 17.96
C ALA A 161 -0.71 10.02 18.92
N ALA A 162 -1.83 10.61 19.35
CA ALA A 162 -1.83 11.72 20.31
C ALA A 162 -1.26 11.32 21.68
N VAL A 163 -1.43 10.06 22.08
CA VAL A 163 -0.83 9.51 23.30
C VAL A 163 0.66 9.24 23.09
N THR A 164 1.03 8.53 22.02
CA THR A 164 2.43 8.14 21.78
C THR A 164 3.35 9.33 21.51
N PHE A 165 2.87 10.33 20.75
CA PHE A 165 3.66 11.52 20.37
C PHE A 165 3.28 12.75 21.19
N SER A 166 2.75 12.56 22.40
CA SER A 166 2.23 13.66 23.21
C SER A 166 3.29 14.72 23.50
N HIS A 167 4.54 14.30 23.69
CA HIS A 167 5.66 15.19 23.98
C HIS A 167 6.04 16.03 22.75
N GLU A 168 6.12 15.42 21.57
CA GLU A 168 6.41 16.12 20.32
C GLU A 168 5.28 17.07 19.92
N ILE A 169 4.03 16.70 20.21
CA ILE A 169 2.87 17.58 20.03
C ILE A 169 2.99 18.79 20.96
N ASP A 170 3.35 18.59 22.24
CA ASP A 170 3.57 19.69 23.18
C ASP A 170 4.67 20.65 22.69
N GLN A 171 5.82 20.10 22.27
CA GLN A 171 6.92 20.91 21.76
C GLN A 171 6.54 21.78 20.56
N ARG A 172 5.66 21.27 19.68
CA ARG A 172 5.28 21.95 18.43
C ARG A 172 4.07 22.87 18.57
N TYR A 173 3.14 22.57 19.47
CA TYR A 173 1.81 23.17 19.47
C TYR A 173 1.34 23.71 20.82
N ALA A 174 2.14 23.65 21.88
CA ALA A 174 1.73 24.16 23.20
C ALA A 174 1.30 25.63 23.19
N GLU A 175 1.86 26.46 22.29
CA GLU A 175 1.46 27.86 22.10
C GLU A 175 -0.01 28.04 21.71
N TRP A 176 -0.62 27.04 21.07
CA TRP A 176 -2.01 27.09 20.62
C TRP A 176 -3.00 26.64 21.69
N TYR A 177 -2.55 25.92 22.73
CA TYR A 177 -3.45 25.36 23.74
C TYR A 177 -4.36 26.39 24.41
N PRO A 178 -3.89 27.61 24.78
CA PRO A 178 -4.77 28.63 25.36
C PRO A 178 -5.94 29.03 24.46
N VAL A 179 -5.74 29.07 23.14
CA VAL A 179 -6.78 29.43 22.16
C VAL A 179 -7.94 28.43 22.17
N PHE A 180 -7.65 27.16 22.46
CA PHE A 180 -8.64 26.09 22.51
C PHE A 180 -9.15 25.81 23.94
N GLY A 181 -8.66 26.53 24.96
CA GLY A 181 -9.02 26.28 26.36
C GLY A 181 -8.26 25.11 27.01
N GLY A 182 -7.14 24.67 26.42
CA GLY A 182 -6.23 23.66 26.97
C GLY A 182 -5.86 22.55 25.97
N LYS A 183 -4.88 21.73 26.36
CA LYS A 183 -4.35 20.62 25.54
C LYS A 183 -5.43 19.64 25.07
N ILE A 184 -6.35 19.25 25.96
CA ILE A 184 -7.40 18.27 25.64
C ILE A 184 -8.31 18.79 24.53
N PHE A 185 -8.77 20.04 24.64
CA PHE A 185 -9.64 20.64 23.62
C PHE A 185 -8.92 20.90 22.30
N PHE A 186 -7.63 21.27 22.34
CA PHE A 186 -6.79 21.33 21.15
C PHE A 186 -6.71 19.96 20.45
N LEU A 187 -6.44 18.89 21.20
CA LEU A 187 -6.35 17.54 20.64
C LEU A 187 -7.69 17.08 20.04
N ILE A 188 -8.82 17.36 20.71
CA ILE A 188 -10.15 17.07 20.17
C ILE A 188 -10.36 17.82 18.85
N ALA A 189 -10.06 19.12 18.80
CA ALA A 189 -10.20 19.92 17.59
C ALA A 189 -9.31 19.39 16.44
N LEU A 190 -8.07 19.00 16.76
CA LEU A 190 -7.14 18.42 15.79
C LEU A 190 -7.66 17.10 15.22
N ILE A 191 -8.15 16.18 16.07
CA ILE A 191 -8.70 14.89 15.63
C ILE A 191 -9.95 15.11 14.78
N LEU A 192 -10.85 16.02 15.17
CA LEU A 192 -12.03 16.36 14.38
C LEU A 192 -11.67 16.95 13.01
N ALA A 193 -10.62 17.78 12.94
CA ALA A 193 -10.12 18.31 11.68
C ALA A 193 -9.54 17.20 10.77
N LEU A 194 -8.82 16.24 11.34
CA LEU A 194 -8.31 15.08 10.62
C LEU A 194 -9.44 14.16 10.14
N ASP A 195 -10.47 13.94 10.95
CA ASP A 195 -11.63 13.14 10.57
C ASP A 195 -12.47 13.85 9.48
N ALA A 196 -12.58 15.18 9.53
CA ALA A 196 -13.17 15.96 8.44
C ALA A 196 -12.36 15.81 7.15
N LEU A 197 -11.01 15.85 7.22
CA LEU A 197 -10.15 15.59 6.08
C LEU A 197 -10.39 14.17 5.51
N TRP A 198 -10.59 13.17 6.37
CA TRP A 198 -10.98 11.83 5.91
C TRP A 198 -12.34 11.81 5.22
N LEU A 199 -13.35 12.38 5.86
CA LEU A 199 -14.71 12.39 5.35
C LEU A 199 -14.79 13.07 3.98
N PHE A 200 -14.07 14.19 3.80
CA PHE A 200 -14.18 15.01 2.59
C PHE A 200 -13.06 14.80 1.55
N VAL A 201 -11.95 14.17 1.91
CA VAL A 201 -10.80 13.99 0.99
C VAL A 201 -10.30 12.55 1.02
N GLY A 202 -10.04 11.97 2.19
CA GLY A 202 -9.49 10.62 2.30
C GLY A 202 -10.41 9.54 1.70
N ILE A 203 -11.62 9.42 2.23
CA ILE A 203 -12.60 8.40 1.83
C ILE A 203 -13.00 8.50 0.35
N PRO A 204 -13.39 9.68 -0.19
CA PRO A 204 -13.83 9.79 -1.58
C PRO A 204 -12.77 9.34 -2.59
N PHE A 205 -11.48 9.54 -2.30
CA PHE A 205 -10.38 9.26 -3.23
C PHE A 205 -9.72 7.91 -2.97
N MET A 206 -9.68 7.42 -1.73
CA MET A 206 -8.87 6.25 -1.38
C MET A 206 -9.70 4.98 -1.16
N VAL A 207 -10.97 5.11 -0.77
CA VAL A 207 -11.75 3.96 -0.28
C VAL A 207 -12.74 3.48 -1.35
N ARG A 208 -12.54 2.24 -1.83
CA ARG A 208 -13.56 1.49 -2.58
C ARG A 208 -14.67 1.00 -1.64
N LEU A 209 -15.62 1.88 -1.34
CA LEU A 209 -16.70 1.61 -0.38
C LEU A 209 -17.58 0.42 -0.79
N ASP A 210 -17.76 0.20 -2.09
CA ASP A 210 -18.61 -0.85 -2.64
C ASP A 210 -18.10 -2.28 -2.33
N ASN A 211 -16.79 -2.45 -2.14
CA ASN A 211 -16.19 -3.74 -1.79
C ASN A 211 -15.51 -3.75 -0.39
N PHE A 212 -15.58 -2.65 0.37
CA PHE A 212 -14.85 -2.51 1.63
C PHE A 212 -15.19 -3.58 2.69
N ARG A 213 -16.47 -3.94 2.86
CA ARG A 213 -16.84 -5.04 3.79
C ARG A 213 -16.22 -6.37 3.38
N ASN A 214 -16.21 -6.66 2.08
CA ASN A 214 -15.56 -7.87 1.56
C ASN A 214 -14.04 -7.80 1.73
N ALA A 215 -13.45 -6.61 1.73
CA ALA A 215 -12.03 -6.41 1.96
C ALA A 215 -11.59 -6.79 3.39
N LEU A 216 -12.49 -6.78 4.39
CA LEU A 216 -12.15 -7.12 5.78
C LEU A 216 -11.52 -8.52 5.94
N ARG A 217 -11.98 -9.52 5.17
CA ARG A 217 -11.38 -10.87 5.22
C ARG A 217 -9.97 -10.88 4.64
N PHE A 218 -9.70 -10.03 3.64
CA PHE A 218 -8.38 -9.90 3.02
C PHE A 218 -7.43 -9.11 3.92
N ILE A 219 -7.94 -8.12 4.66
CA ILE A 219 -7.18 -7.46 5.74
C ILE A 219 -6.76 -8.50 6.77
N ALA A 220 -7.69 -9.32 7.25
CA ALA A 220 -7.39 -10.38 8.21
C ALA A 220 -6.37 -11.41 7.66
N ALA A 221 -6.54 -11.83 6.40
CA ALA A 221 -5.60 -12.73 5.74
C ALA A 221 -4.20 -12.11 5.62
N PHE A 222 -4.09 -10.86 5.18
CA PHE A 222 -2.81 -10.17 5.06
C PHE A 222 -2.12 -10.06 6.42
N LEU A 223 -2.85 -9.63 7.46
CA LEU A 223 -2.31 -9.49 8.81
C LEU A 223 -1.88 -10.84 9.41
N LEU A 224 -2.63 -11.92 9.16
CA LEU A 224 -2.25 -13.26 9.57
C LEU A 224 -0.95 -13.72 8.87
N GLY A 225 -0.87 -13.53 7.55
CA GLY A 225 0.35 -13.85 6.80
C GLY A 225 1.56 -13.04 7.25
N ALA A 226 1.36 -11.74 7.51
CA ALA A 226 2.39 -10.87 8.06
C ALA A 226 2.83 -11.30 9.46
N LEU A 227 1.91 -11.68 10.34
CA LEU A 227 2.23 -12.18 11.68
C LEU A 227 3.07 -13.45 11.62
N VAL A 228 2.68 -14.42 10.78
CA VAL A 228 3.46 -15.65 10.56
C VAL A 228 4.86 -15.31 10.06
N MET A 229 4.97 -14.40 9.09
CA MET A 229 6.27 -13.94 8.58
C MET A 229 7.12 -13.31 9.69
N ILE A 230 6.55 -12.41 10.50
CA ILE A 230 7.26 -11.75 11.61
C ILE A 230 7.76 -12.79 12.62
N LEU A 231 6.93 -13.77 13.00
CA LEU A 231 7.32 -14.82 13.94
C LEU A 231 8.46 -15.68 13.38
N LEU A 232 8.36 -16.13 12.12
CA LEU A 232 9.40 -16.93 11.47
C LEU A 232 10.72 -16.18 11.39
N PHE A 233 10.69 -14.90 11.01
CA PHE A 233 11.91 -14.10 10.92
C PHE A 233 12.46 -13.72 12.29
N ASN A 234 11.61 -13.49 13.29
CA ASN A 234 12.09 -13.26 14.65
C ASN A 234 12.84 -14.49 15.18
N ILE A 235 12.32 -15.71 14.94
CA ILE A 235 13.04 -16.97 15.24
C ILE A 235 14.35 -17.05 14.43
N LEU A 236 14.29 -16.78 13.13
CA LEU A 236 15.47 -16.77 12.25
C LEU A 236 16.57 -15.86 12.80
N PHE A 237 16.22 -14.62 13.20
CA PHE A 237 17.18 -13.68 13.74
C PHE A 237 17.77 -14.20 15.05
N GLN A 238 16.93 -14.59 16.02
CA GLN A 238 17.40 -15.05 17.32
C GLN A 238 18.31 -16.29 17.24
N VAL A 239 17.96 -17.25 16.39
CA VAL A 239 18.63 -18.55 16.35
C VAL A 239 19.81 -18.56 15.38
N LEU A 240 19.68 -17.91 14.22
CA LEU A 240 20.67 -18.05 13.13
C LEU A 240 21.53 -16.82 12.88
N LEU A 241 21.08 -15.60 13.22
CA LEU A 241 21.84 -14.39 12.87
C LEU A 241 22.41 -13.65 14.07
N GLU A 242 21.68 -13.58 15.18
CA GLU A 242 22.13 -12.93 16.40
C GLU A 242 23.39 -13.54 17.01
N PRO A 243 23.57 -14.89 17.02
CA PRO A 243 24.83 -15.48 17.47
C PRO A 243 26.05 -15.03 16.65
N PHE A 244 25.83 -14.61 15.41
CA PHE A 244 26.88 -14.13 14.49
C PHE A 244 26.84 -12.62 14.29
N ARG A 245 26.10 -11.87 15.11
CA ARG A 245 25.86 -10.44 14.92
C ARG A 245 27.15 -9.64 14.75
N GLN A 246 28.16 -9.91 15.58
CA GLN A 246 29.46 -9.23 15.49
C GLN A 246 30.15 -9.45 14.14
N SER A 247 30.07 -10.68 13.60
CA SER A 247 30.62 -11.01 12.28
C SER A 247 29.84 -10.34 11.14
N LEU A 248 28.56 -10.02 11.34
CA LEU A 248 27.71 -9.34 10.37
C LEU A 248 27.93 -7.81 10.35
N GLU A 249 28.55 -7.20 11.36
CA GLU A 249 28.72 -5.74 11.42
C GLU A 249 29.54 -5.18 10.26
N SER A 250 30.53 -5.94 9.76
CA SER A 250 31.32 -5.57 8.58
C SER A 250 30.53 -5.71 7.27
N TRP A 251 29.40 -6.44 7.28
CA TRP A 251 28.56 -6.67 6.11
C TRP A 251 27.47 -5.61 6.02
N HIS A 252 27.80 -4.45 5.47
CA HIS A 252 26.94 -3.27 5.44
C HIS A 252 25.46 -3.51 5.03
N PHE A 253 25.24 -4.35 4.02
CA PHE A 253 23.90 -4.67 3.48
C PHE A 253 23.11 -5.66 4.36
N LEU A 254 23.80 -6.53 5.12
CA LEU A 254 23.21 -7.62 5.91
C LEU A 254 23.29 -7.39 7.43
N ARG A 255 24.01 -6.38 7.91
CA ARG A 255 24.11 -6.09 9.35
C ARG A 255 22.75 -5.83 9.98
N LEU A 256 22.59 -6.25 11.22
CA LEU A 256 21.37 -6.03 12.01
C LEU A 256 21.47 -4.64 12.67
N ARG A 257 20.62 -3.71 12.25
CA ARG A 257 20.74 -2.27 12.57
C ARG A 257 19.92 -1.82 13.78
N GLY A 258 19.05 -2.66 14.32
CA GLY A 258 18.22 -2.36 15.49
C GLY A 258 18.63 -3.14 16.74
N GLU A 259 17.95 -2.93 17.85
CA GLU A 259 18.06 -3.78 19.05
C GLU A 259 17.84 -5.26 18.72
N THR A 260 18.28 -6.17 19.59
CA THR A 260 18.07 -7.61 19.38
C THR A 260 16.59 -7.93 19.27
N ALA A 261 16.24 -8.95 18.50
CA ALA A 261 14.91 -9.51 18.35
C ALA A 261 14.29 -9.85 19.71
N ARG A 262 15.09 -10.28 20.70
CA ARG A 262 14.64 -10.52 22.08
C ARG A 262 14.24 -9.23 22.78
N GLU A 263 15.06 -8.18 22.72
CA GLU A 263 14.75 -6.87 23.30
C GLU A 263 13.52 -6.25 22.63
N ARG A 264 13.41 -6.38 21.31
CA ARG A 264 12.26 -5.90 20.52
C ARG A 264 10.94 -6.53 20.95
N LEU A 265 10.93 -7.78 21.43
CA LEU A 265 9.72 -8.41 21.96
C LEU A 265 9.21 -7.76 23.25
N ALA A 266 10.05 -7.04 24.00
CA ALA A 266 9.62 -6.32 25.20
C ALA A 266 8.59 -5.22 24.87
N VAL A 267 8.56 -4.71 23.63
CA VAL A 267 7.55 -3.76 23.15
C VAL A 267 6.13 -4.33 23.24
N LEU A 268 5.96 -5.66 23.21
CA LEU A 268 4.64 -6.29 23.39
C LEU A 268 4.06 -6.05 24.79
N ALA A 269 4.87 -5.65 25.77
CA ALA A 269 4.40 -5.24 27.10
C ALA A 269 3.82 -3.82 27.13
N ASP A 270 4.03 -3.01 26.09
CA ASP A 270 3.43 -1.68 25.92
C ASP A 270 2.64 -1.58 24.59
N PRO A 271 1.36 -1.99 24.60
CA PRO A 271 0.49 -1.92 23.41
C PRO A 271 0.29 -0.49 22.87
N LEU A 272 0.44 0.54 23.70
CA LEU A 272 0.24 1.93 23.28
C LEU A 272 1.42 2.43 22.44
N ALA A 273 2.65 2.01 22.76
CA ALA A 273 3.83 2.30 21.93
C ALA A 273 3.76 1.69 20.53
N ILE A 274 2.97 0.63 20.36
CA ILE A 274 2.69 0.02 19.06
C ILE A 274 1.65 0.86 18.31
N GLY A 275 0.57 1.28 18.97
CA GLY A 275 -0.56 1.98 18.37
C GLY A 275 -0.25 3.35 17.74
N GLY A 276 0.58 4.20 18.36
CA GLY A 276 0.86 5.52 17.78
C GLY A 276 1.73 5.48 16.53
N GLN A 277 2.70 4.58 16.47
CA GLN A 277 3.50 4.36 15.26
C GLN A 277 2.61 3.91 14.08
N TRP A 278 1.51 3.22 14.35
CA TRP A 278 0.58 2.75 13.32
C TRP A 278 -0.06 3.91 12.55
N ALA A 279 -0.40 5.04 13.16
CA ALA A 279 -1.07 6.12 12.46
C ALA A 279 -0.21 6.71 11.32
N GLY A 280 1.08 6.93 11.59
CA GLY A 280 2.04 7.39 10.59
C GLY A 280 2.29 6.36 9.49
N TYR A 281 2.51 5.09 9.88
CA TYR A 281 2.79 4.02 8.94
C TYR A 281 1.59 3.57 8.11
N VAL A 282 0.37 3.68 8.62
CA VAL A 282 -0.86 3.45 7.84
C VAL A 282 -1.00 4.53 6.78
N THR A 283 -0.75 5.80 7.14
CA THR A 283 -0.75 6.91 6.18
C THR A 283 0.32 6.70 5.09
N TRP A 284 1.55 6.39 5.50
CA TRP A 284 2.63 6.07 4.58
C TRP A 284 2.34 4.82 3.74
N GLY A 285 1.71 3.82 4.36
CA GLY A 285 1.34 2.58 3.72
C GLY A 285 0.42 2.80 2.54
N TRP A 286 -0.55 3.71 2.63
CA TRP A 286 -1.37 4.07 1.47
C TRP A 286 -0.60 4.79 0.38
N VAL A 287 0.30 5.71 0.73
CA VAL A 287 1.15 6.37 -0.28
C VAL A 287 1.97 5.32 -1.04
N GLN A 288 2.55 4.36 -0.31
CA GLN A 288 3.26 3.24 -0.91
C GLN A 288 2.33 2.38 -1.78
N GLN A 289 1.13 2.02 -1.33
CA GLN A 289 0.20 1.24 -2.17
C GLN A 289 -0.29 2.03 -3.38
N PHE A 290 -0.52 3.33 -3.26
CA PHE A 290 -0.83 4.20 -4.40
C PHE A 290 0.28 4.15 -5.43
N ILE A 291 1.55 4.16 -5.02
CA ILE A 291 2.65 4.05 -5.97
C ILE A 291 2.78 2.63 -6.52
N PHE A 292 2.94 1.63 -5.66
CA PHE A 292 3.29 0.27 -6.07
C PHE A 292 2.11 -0.51 -6.64
N THR A 293 0.99 -0.44 -5.97
CA THR A 293 -0.16 -1.30 -6.29
C THR A 293 -1.07 -0.66 -7.32
N SER A 294 -1.36 0.63 -7.20
CA SER A 294 -2.25 1.31 -8.14
C SER A 294 -1.60 1.54 -9.51
N TYR A 295 -0.26 1.65 -9.58
CA TYR A 295 0.48 1.84 -10.84
C TYR A 295 1.16 0.55 -11.29
N TYR A 296 2.24 0.13 -10.63
CA TYR A 296 3.05 -1.00 -11.11
C TYR A 296 2.27 -2.33 -11.12
N ALA A 297 1.57 -2.68 -10.03
CA ALA A 297 0.83 -3.94 -9.97
C ALA A 297 -0.32 -3.98 -10.99
N THR A 298 -1.00 -2.85 -11.22
CA THR A 298 -2.02 -2.73 -12.29
C THR A 298 -1.42 -2.96 -13.69
N LEU A 299 -0.27 -2.33 -14.00
CA LEU A 299 0.41 -2.55 -15.29
C LEU A 299 0.89 -4.00 -15.44
N PHE A 300 1.50 -4.59 -14.40
CA PHE A 300 1.93 -5.98 -14.46
C PHE A 300 0.74 -6.95 -14.56
N ALA A 301 -0.36 -6.72 -13.87
CA ALA A 301 -1.58 -7.52 -14.01
C ALA A 301 -2.12 -7.48 -15.45
N ARG A 302 -2.09 -6.31 -16.10
CA ARG A 302 -2.45 -6.17 -17.52
C ARG A 302 -1.42 -6.75 -18.47
N SER A 303 -0.18 -6.93 -18.05
CA SER A 303 0.90 -7.52 -18.85
C SER A 303 0.77 -9.03 -19.02
N PHE A 304 0.17 -9.72 -18.05
CA PHE A 304 0.04 -11.18 -18.04
C PHE A 304 -1.43 -11.61 -18.11
N PRO A 305 -1.78 -12.73 -18.77
CA PRO A 305 -3.14 -13.26 -18.76
C PRO A 305 -3.41 -13.99 -17.44
N ILE A 306 -3.49 -13.21 -16.35
CA ILE A 306 -3.62 -13.69 -14.97
C ILE A 306 -4.86 -14.57 -14.75
N GLU A 307 -5.88 -14.41 -15.59
CA GLU A 307 -7.11 -15.21 -15.59
C GLU A 307 -6.92 -16.64 -16.09
N ARG A 308 -5.85 -16.90 -16.87
CA ARG A 308 -5.63 -18.22 -17.50
C ARG A 308 -5.03 -19.24 -16.55
N SER A 309 -4.16 -18.82 -15.62
CA SER A 309 -3.53 -19.74 -14.67
C SER A 309 -2.92 -19.03 -13.47
N ARG A 310 -2.75 -19.78 -12.37
CA ARG A 310 -2.02 -19.33 -11.17
C ARG A 310 -0.57 -18.94 -11.49
N ARG A 311 0.04 -19.53 -12.52
CA ARG A 311 1.40 -19.20 -12.95
C ARG A 311 1.49 -17.78 -13.51
N GLU A 312 0.51 -17.37 -14.33
CA GLU A 312 0.48 -16.02 -14.91
C GLU A 312 0.20 -14.96 -13.85
N LEU A 313 -0.72 -15.25 -12.92
CA LEU A 313 -0.92 -14.42 -11.73
C LEU A 313 0.39 -14.27 -10.94
N PHE A 314 1.09 -15.38 -10.68
CA PHE A 314 2.33 -15.36 -9.93
C PHE A 314 3.43 -14.54 -10.62
N LYS A 315 3.51 -14.52 -11.96
CA LYS A 315 4.42 -13.62 -12.69
C LYS A 315 4.12 -12.15 -12.41
N ALA A 316 2.84 -11.76 -12.44
CA ALA A 316 2.43 -10.39 -12.13
C ALA A 316 2.80 -10.01 -10.69
N CYS A 317 2.54 -10.91 -9.73
CA CYS A 317 2.93 -10.73 -8.33
C CYS A 317 4.46 -10.62 -8.18
N LEU A 318 5.23 -11.48 -8.86
CA LEU A 318 6.69 -11.48 -8.78
C LEU A 318 7.30 -10.17 -9.32
N CYS A 319 6.80 -9.65 -10.45
CA CYS A 319 7.27 -8.38 -10.99
C CYS A 319 6.95 -7.22 -10.02
N SER A 320 5.73 -7.21 -9.47
CA SER A 320 5.30 -6.19 -8.50
C SER A 320 6.12 -6.25 -7.21
N ALA A 321 6.34 -7.46 -6.68
CA ALA A 321 7.15 -7.72 -5.50
C ALA A 321 8.61 -7.33 -5.71
N PHE A 322 9.16 -7.57 -6.89
CA PHE A 322 10.53 -7.17 -7.23
C PHE A 322 10.69 -5.65 -7.18
N VAL A 323 9.80 -4.91 -7.84
CA VAL A 323 9.80 -3.44 -7.81
C VAL A 323 9.68 -2.93 -6.37
N PHE A 324 8.77 -3.53 -5.59
CA PHE A 324 8.57 -3.14 -4.19
C PHE A 324 9.74 -3.51 -3.29
N GLY A 325 10.42 -4.64 -3.51
CA GLY A 325 11.63 -5.01 -2.78
C GLY A 325 12.78 -4.06 -3.07
N MET A 326 13.11 -3.90 -4.35
CA MET A 326 14.33 -3.22 -4.81
C MET A 326 14.40 -1.73 -4.45
N ILE A 327 13.26 -1.05 -4.28
CA ILE A 327 13.24 0.35 -3.83
C ILE A 327 13.79 0.52 -2.40
N HIS A 328 13.84 -0.56 -1.61
CA HIS A 328 14.32 -0.56 -0.22
C HIS A 328 15.80 -0.88 -0.08
N LEU A 329 16.53 -0.98 -1.20
CA LEU A 329 17.99 -1.01 -1.15
C LEU A 329 18.52 0.24 -0.42
N PRO A 330 19.71 0.16 0.22
CA PRO A 330 20.62 -1.00 0.30
C PRO A 330 20.27 -1.98 1.44
N ASN A 331 19.18 -1.79 2.17
CA ASN A 331 18.85 -2.67 3.29
C ASN A 331 18.29 -4.01 2.79
N ALA A 332 19.14 -5.05 2.75
CA ALA A 332 18.78 -6.34 2.18
C ALA A 332 17.66 -7.06 2.97
N TRP A 333 17.60 -6.88 4.29
CA TRP A 333 16.51 -7.43 5.09
C TRP A 333 15.18 -6.75 4.79
N LEU A 334 15.16 -5.42 4.74
CA LEU A 334 13.95 -4.68 4.38
C LEU A 334 13.51 -4.99 2.95
N MET A 335 14.44 -5.12 2.01
CA MET A 335 14.19 -5.57 0.64
C MET A 335 13.52 -6.96 0.63
N LEU A 336 14.03 -7.92 1.42
CA LEU A 336 13.46 -9.26 1.51
C LEU A 336 12.05 -9.23 2.11
N PHE A 337 11.84 -8.50 3.20
CA PHE A 337 10.52 -8.38 3.83
C PHE A 337 9.50 -7.73 2.92
N THR A 338 9.88 -6.66 2.24
CA THR A 338 8.98 -5.95 1.32
C THR A 338 8.75 -6.76 0.06
N PHE A 339 9.72 -7.52 -0.44
CA PHE A 339 9.51 -8.49 -1.52
C PHE A 339 8.47 -9.56 -1.14
N LEU A 340 8.62 -10.21 0.03
CA LEU A 340 7.65 -11.21 0.51
C LEU A 340 6.28 -10.60 0.78
N GLY A 341 6.24 -9.42 1.39
CA GLY A 341 5.02 -8.64 1.59
C GLY A 341 4.35 -8.24 0.27
N GLY A 342 5.14 -7.93 -0.76
CA GLY A 342 4.66 -7.64 -2.11
C GLY A 342 4.09 -8.86 -2.81
N LEU A 343 4.66 -10.06 -2.60
CA LEU A 343 4.10 -11.31 -3.11
C LEU A 343 2.73 -11.59 -2.47
N LEU A 344 2.66 -11.55 -1.14
CA LEU A 344 1.40 -11.75 -0.40
C LEU A 344 0.36 -10.68 -0.77
N GLY A 345 0.77 -9.41 -0.74
CA GLY A 345 -0.06 -8.27 -1.07
C GLY A 345 -0.59 -8.31 -2.50
N GLY A 346 0.25 -8.68 -3.47
CA GLY A 346 -0.14 -8.82 -4.87
C GLY A 346 -1.22 -9.89 -5.07
N VAL A 347 -1.04 -11.08 -4.47
CA VAL A 347 -2.03 -12.16 -4.56
C VAL A 347 -3.37 -11.75 -3.94
N LEU A 348 -3.37 -11.06 -2.80
CA LEU A 348 -4.60 -10.61 -2.15
C LEU A 348 -5.24 -9.43 -2.87
N TYR A 349 -4.44 -8.48 -3.37
CA TYR A 349 -4.92 -7.30 -4.10
C TYR A 349 -5.61 -7.64 -5.41
N PHE A 350 -5.06 -8.57 -6.19
CA PHE A 350 -5.70 -8.96 -7.45
C PHE A 350 -7.04 -9.67 -7.25
N GLN A 351 -7.27 -10.23 -6.06
CA GLN A 351 -8.56 -10.80 -5.65
C GLN A 351 -9.49 -9.77 -4.99
N MET A 352 -8.94 -8.62 -4.59
CA MET A 352 -9.62 -7.59 -3.83
C MET A 352 -9.01 -6.24 -4.18
N THR A 353 -9.59 -5.60 -5.19
CA THR A 353 -9.13 -4.30 -5.70
C THR A 353 -9.65 -3.18 -4.78
N ASN A 354 -9.07 -3.08 -3.58
CA ASN A 354 -9.30 -1.98 -2.62
C ASN A 354 -7.95 -1.56 -2.01
N LEU A 355 -7.50 -0.39 -2.44
CA LEU A 355 -6.18 0.12 -2.11
C LEU A 355 -6.08 0.56 -0.65
N PHE A 356 -7.15 1.14 -0.11
CA PHE A 356 -7.22 1.52 1.30
C PHE A 356 -7.06 0.31 2.21
N ALA A 357 -7.78 -0.77 1.94
CA ALA A 357 -7.70 -2.00 2.73
C ALA A 357 -6.27 -2.58 2.73
N LEU A 358 -5.65 -2.69 1.56
CA LEU A 358 -4.28 -3.17 1.44
C LEU A 358 -3.28 -2.24 2.13
N GLY A 359 -3.39 -0.92 1.95
CA GLY A 359 -2.47 0.03 2.55
C GLY A 359 -2.62 0.13 4.07
N PHE A 360 -3.84 -0.05 4.58
CA PHE A 360 -4.09 -0.19 6.01
C PHE A 360 -3.40 -1.45 6.56
N SER A 361 -3.61 -2.62 5.92
CA SER A 361 -2.95 -3.86 6.33
C SER A 361 -1.43 -3.78 6.24
N HIS A 362 -0.91 -3.17 5.18
CA HIS A 362 0.52 -2.97 4.96
C HIS A 362 1.14 -2.04 6.00
N GLY A 363 0.52 -0.90 6.29
CA GLY A 363 1.03 0.02 7.31
C GLY A 363 1.04 -0.60 8.71
N PHE A 364 0.01 -1.38 9.05
CA PHE A 364 -0.04 -2.13 10.29
C PHE A 364 1.06 -3.20 10.37
N ALA A 365 1.19 -4.03 9.32
CA ALA A 365 2.23 -5.05 9.23
C ALA A 365 3.64 -4.46 9.26
N GLY A 366 3.87 -3.37 8.53
CA GLY A 366 5.15 -2.66 8.50
C GLY A 366 5.51 -2.09 9.87
N SER A 367 4.53 -1.58 10.62
CA SER A 367 4.76 -1.11 11.98
C SER A 367 5.15 -2.23 12.93
N LEU A 368 4.42 -3.36 12.90
CA LEU A 368 4.76 -4.52 13.72
C LEU A 368 6.14 -5.06 13.35
N LEU A 369 6.45 -5.14 12.07
CA LEU A 369 7.75 -5.62 11.60
C LEU A 369 8.88 -4.70 12.07
N ASN A 370 8.70 -3.38 11.97
CA ASN A 370 9.68 -2.42 12.49
C ASN A 370 9.88 -2.53 14.01
N LYS A 371 8.80 -2.79 14.76
CA LYS A 371 8.87 -2.93 16.22
C LYS A 371 9.42 -4.27 16.68
N LEU A 372 9.17 -5.35 15.95
CA LEU A 372 9.42 -6.73 16.42
C LEU A 372 10.64 -7.39 15.76
N THR A 373 11.37 -6.69 14.89
CA THR A 373 12.56 -7.23 14.23
C THR A 373 13.78 -6.33 14.45
N PRO A 374 15.01 -6.89 14.41
CA PRO A 374 16.26 -6.15 14.65
C PRO A 374 16.73 -5.35 13.43
N ILE A 375 15.81 -4.93 12.55
CA ILE A 375 16.12 -4.16 11.33
C ILE A 375 15.66 -2.71 11.49
N ASN A 376 16.20 -1.82 10.66
CA ASN A 376 15.68 -0.46 10.51
C ASN A 376 14.93 -0.30 9.18
N PHE A 377 14.06 0.70 9.11
CA PHE A 377 13.15 0.92 7.97
C PHE A 377 13.57 2.10 7.08
N SER A 378 14.82 2.57 7.19
CA SER A 378 15.31 3.60 6.26
C SER A 378 15.72 2.98 4.93
N VAL A 379 15.67 3.79 3.87
CA VAL A 379 15.87 3.40 2.47
C VAL A 379 16.79 4.41 1.78
N GLY A 380 17.42 4.00 0.69
CA GLY A 380 18.11 4.92 -0.21
C GLY A 380 19.59 5.16 0.11
N PRO A 381 20.21 6.07 -0.65
CA PRO A 381 21.67 6.23 -0.73
C PRO A 381 22.34 6.74 0.54
N ASP A 382 21.64 7.48 1.39
CA ASP A 382 22.12 7.95 2.71
C ASP A 382 22.50 6.80 3.65
N GLN A 383 22.08 5.58 3.32
CA GLN A 383 22.49 4.42 4.06
C GLN A 383 23.82 3.84 3.62
N MET A 384 24.38 4.19 2.46
CA MET A 384 25.62 3.59 1.94
C MET A 384 26.86 4.02 2.74
N PRO A 385 27.93 3.21 2.82
CA PRO A 385 29.17 3.61 3.45
C PRO A 385 29.77 4.85 2.76
N GLY A 386 30.19 5.85 3.55
CA GLY A 386 30.84 7.06 3.04
C GLY A 386 29.89 8.13 2.51
N ARG A 387 28.58 7.99 2.77
CA ARG A 387 27.58 9.04 2.59
C ARG A 387 27.10 9.56 3.94
#